data_AF-A0A8S3ZW16-F1
#
_entry.id   AF-A0A8S3ZW16-F1
#
_cell.length_a   1.000
_cell.length_b   1.000
_cell.length_c   1.000
_cell.angle_alpha   90.00
_cell.angle_beta   90.00
_cell.angle_gamma   90.00
#
_symmetry.space_group_name_H-M   'P 1'
#
loop_
_entity.id
_entity.type
_entity.pdbx_description
1 polymer ?
#
loop_
_entity_poly.entity_id
_entity_poly.type
_entity_poly.pdbx_seq_one_letter_code
_entity_poly.pdbx_strand_id
1 'polypeptide(L)'
;MTTFADNFWGPKNNGYFTLYHNMKHGHTSTKELIDFLRESCTVAENYSKLLTKLGKLAGNTPQVGTFGPFWNVIKTFIEKLSSLQMQLVHTWADLIKDMVRYNEEQHKRHKTMKENEQGTLDAVQTIQQTTTAVSK
;
A
#
# COMPACT_ATOMS: atom_id res chain seq x y z
N MET A 1 -16.26 23.13 -9.44
CA MET A 1 -15.27 22.04 -9.28
C MET A 1 -15.35 21.21 -10.55
N THR A 2 -14.25 21.02 -11.28
CA THR A 2 -14.24 20.26 -12.54
C THR A 2 -14.17 18.77 -12.27
N THR A 3 -14.88 17.99 -13.07
CA THR A 3 -15.02 16.52 -12.95
C THR A 3 -14.36 15.81 -14.13
N PHE A 4 -14.25 14.46 -14.06
CA PHE A 4 -13.83 13.66 -15.22
C PHE A 4 -14.76 13.86 -16.42
N ALA A 5 -16.06 14.04 -16.18
CA ALA A 5 -17.03 14.31 -17.23
C ALA A 5 -16.78 15.64 -17.96
N ASP A 6 -15.99 16.56 -17.40
CA ASP A 6 -15.70 17.85 -18.05
C ASP A 6 -14.40 17.82 -18.87
N ASN A 7 -13.51 16.84 -18.63
CA ASN A 7 -12.12 16.90 -19.08
C ASN A 7 -11.65 15.71 -19.95
N PHE A 8 -12.40 14.60 -19.98
CA PHE A 8 -12.03 13.41 -20.75
C PHE A 8 -12.73 13.35 -22.11
N TRP A 9 -12.81 14.50 -22.75
CA TRP A 9 -13.25 14.65 -24.15
C TRP A 9 -12.06 15.01 -25.05
N GLY A 10 -12.32 15.19 -26.33
CA GLY A 10 -11.32 15.67 -27.29
C GLY A 10 -11.47 15.01 -28.66
N PRO A 11 -10.79 15.56 -29.69
CA PRO A 11 -11.02 15.20 -31.09
C PRO A 11 -10.70 13.73 -31.42
N LYS A 12 -9.91 13.06 -30.57
CA LYS A 12 -9.55 11.64 -30.73
C LYS A 12 -10.50 10.67 -30.02
N ASN A 13 -11.45 11.17 -29.24
CA ASN A 13 -12.39 10.35 -28.44
C ASN A 13 -11.68 9.32 -27.53
N ASN A 14 -10.49 9.64 -27.02
CA ASN A 14 -9.65 8.70 -26.25
C ASN A 14 -9.92 8.69 -24.74
N GLY A 15 -10.82 9.54 -24.24
CA GLY A 15 -11.04 9.73 -22.81
C GLY A 15 -11.40 8.44 -22.07
N TYR A 16 -12.25 7.60 -22.67
CA TYR A 16 -12.60 6.28 -22.14
C TYR A 16 -11.36 5.42 -21.87
N PHE A 17 -10.47 5.29 -22.86
CA PHE A 17 -9.26 4.47 -22.72
C PHE A 17 -8.32 5.02 -21.65
N THR A 18 -8.17 6.34 -21.55
CA THR A 18 -7.36 6.98 -20.52
C THR A 18 -7.92 6.71 -19.12
N LEU A 19 -9.24 6.89 -18.92
CA LEU A 19 -9.89 6.62 -17.63
C LEU A 19 -9.84 5.14 -17.26
N TYR A 20 -10.09 4.25 -18.22
CA TYR A 20 -10.04 2.81 -18.02
C TYR A 20 -8.63 2.32 -17.67
N HIS A 21 -7.60 2.87 -18.33
CA HIS A 21 -6.21 2.56 -17.99
C HIS A 21 -5.82 3.12 -16.61
N ASN A 22 -6.26 4.35 -16.30
CA ASN A 22 -6.04 4.95 -14.99
C ASN A 22 -6.66 4.12 -13.86
N MET A 23 -7.86 3.60 -14.06
CA MET A 23 -8.50 2.68 -13.09
C MET A 23 -7.62 1.45 -12.84
N LYS A 24 -7.04 0.85 -13.90
CA LYS A 24 -6.13 -0.30 -13.75
C LYS A 24 -4.88 0.03 -12.93
N HIS A 25 -4.35 1.25 -13.02
CA HIS A 25 -3.21 1.68 -12.22
C HIS A 25 -3.50 1.62 -10.71
N GLY A 26 -4.75 1.82 -10.27
CA GLY A 26 -5.11 1.72 -8.86
C GLY A 26 -4.77 0.37 -8.22
N HIS A 27 -4.93 -0.73 -8.98
CA HIS A 27 -4.53 -2.07 -8.53
C HIS A 27 -3.00 -2.18 -8.39
N THR A 28 -2.24 -1.63 -9.34
CA THR A 28 -0.77 -1.61 -9.26
C THR A 28 -0.29 -0.80 -8.06
N SER A 29 -0.82 0.41 -7.85
CA SER A 29 -0.45 1.25 -6.70
C SER A 29 -0.76 0.58 -5.37
N THR A 30 -1.88 -0.14 -5.28
CA THR A 30 -2.23 -0.91 -4.07
C THR A 30 -1.20 -2.01 -3.81
N LYS A 31 -0.79 -2.75 -4.85
CA LYS A 31 0.25 -3.78 -4.75
C LYS A 31 1.60 -3.22 -4.30
N GLU A 32 2.04 -2.11 -4.90
CA GLU A 32 3.29 -1.44 -4.54
C GLU A 32 3.28 -1.00 -3.07
N LEU A 33 2.17 -0.46 -2.57
CA LEU A 33 2.02 -0.09 -1.17
C LEU A 33 2.05 -1.31 -0.23
N ILE A 34 1.41 -2.43 -0.62
CA ILE A 34 1.51 -3.70 0.13
C ILE A 34 2.96 -4.16 0.25
N ASP A 35 3.70 -4.13 -0.85
CA ASP A 35 5.11 -4.57 -0.88
C ASP A 35 5.99 -3.64 -0.03
N PHE A 36 5.75 -2.32 -0.08
CA PHE A 36 6.40 -1.36 0.81
C PHE A 36 6.14 -1.63 2.29
N LEU A 37 4.88 -1.91 2.66
CA LEU A 37 4.52 -2.20 4.05
C LEU A 37 5.12 -3.51 4.55
N ARG A 38 5.24 -4.53 3.68
CA ARG A 38 5.94 -5.78 4.02
C ARG A 38 7.41 -5.52 4.36
N GLU A 39 8.10 -4.72 3.54
CA GLU A 39 9.49 -4.37 3.82
C GLU A 39 9.61 -3.55 5.11
N SER A 40 8.69 -2.60 5.30
CA SER A 40 8.60 -1.82 6.55
C SER A 40 8.45 -2.75 7.76
N CYS A 41 7.58 -3.76 7.67
CA CYS A 41 7.38 -4.78 8.70
C CYS A 41 8.66 -5.56 9.00
N THR A 42 9.39 -5.99 7.96
CA THR A 42 10.70 -6.65 8.11
C THR A 42 11.70 -5.77 8.85
N VAL A 43 11.80 -4.49 8.51
CA VAL A 43 12.67 -3.52 9.19
C VAL A 43 12.28 -3.36 10.66
N ALA A 44 10.99 -3.21 10.94
CA ALA A 44 10.47 -3.08 12.30
C ALA A 44 10.73 -4.32 13.16
N GLU A 45 10.52 -5.52 12.61
CA GLU A 45 10.82 -6.78 13.29
C GLU A 45 12.32 -6.92 13.61
N ASN A 46 13.18 -6.56 12.66
CA ASN A 46 14.62 -6.60 12.85
C ASN A 46 15.06 -5.62 13.94
N TYR A 47 14.49 -4.42 13.96
CA TYR A 47 14.76 -3.44 15.02
C TYR A 47 14.33 -3.96 16.39
N SER A 48 13.14 -4.58 16.49
CA SER A 48 12.69 -5.21 17.73
C SER A 48 13.63 -6.33 18.20
N LYS A 49 14.10 -7.19 17.29
CA LYS A 49 15.09 -8.24 17.60
C LYS A 49 16.41 -7.65 18.11
N LEU A 50 16.87 -6.54 17.53
CA LEU A 50 18.07 -5.83 18.00
C LEU A 50 17.87 -5.21 19.37
N LEU A 51 16.71 -4.59 19.64
CA LEU A 51 16.35 -4.08 20.96
C LEU A 51 16.32 -5.21 21.99
N THR A 52 15.74 -6.36 21.67
CA THR A 52 15.75 -7.52 22.57
C THR A 52 17.17 -7.97 22.91
N LYS A 53 18.09 -8.00 21.93
CA LYS A 53 19.51 -8.31 22.19
C LYS A 53 20.17 -7.25 23.09
N LEU A 54 19.89 -5.98 22.84
CA LEU A 54 20.42 -4.88 23.64
C LEU A 54 19.91 -4.90 25.09
N GLY A 55 18.63 -5.21 25.29
CA GLY A 55 18.03 -5.37 26.62
C GLY A 55 18.68 -6.52 27.41
N LYS A 56 18.98 -7.65 26.74
CA LYS A 56 19.76 -8.75 27.34
C LYS A 56 21.17 -8.32 27.74
N LEU A 57 21.85 -7.53 26.91
CA LEU A 57 23.18 -7.00 27.24
C LEU A 57 23.13 -6.11 28.49
N ALA A 58 22.17 -5.19 28.57
CA ALA A 58 21.97 -4.36 29.76
C ALA A 58 21.70 -5.21 31.01
N GLY A 59 20.89 -6.26 30.89
CA GLY A 59 20.60 -7.19 31.99
C GLY A 59 21.80 -8.04 32.44
N ASN A 60 22.70 -8.39 31.51
CA ASN A 60 23.90 -9.18 31.81
C ASN A 60 25.08 -8.33 32.29
N THR A 61 24.96 -7.00 32.24
CA THR A 61 26.03 -6.11 32.69
C THR A 61 26.17 -6.18 34.22
N PRO A 62 27.38 -6.29 34.77
CA PRO A 62 27.59 -6.36 36.21
C PRO A 62 26.99 -5.16 36.95
N GLN A 63 26.14 -5.44 37.93
CA GLN A 63 25.37 -4.46 38.70
C GLN A 63 26.18 -3.94 39.90
N VAL A 64 27.39 -3.45 39.63
CA VAL A 64 28.37 -3.09 40.66
C VAL A 64 28.46 -1.57 40.83
N GLY A 65 28.59 -1.12 42.08
CA GLY A 65 28.74 0.29 42.41
C GLY A 65 27.43 1.09 42.32
N THR A 66 27.55 2.40 42.48
CA THR A 66 26.40 3.33 42.49
C THR A 66 25.63 3.38 41.17
N PHE A 67 26.22 2.89 40.07
CA PHE A 67 25.59 2.82 38.76
C PHE A 67 24.79 1.53 38.49
N GLY A 68 24.88 0.50 39.35
CA GLY A 68 24.13 -0.75 39.16
C GLY A 68 22.63 -0.53 38.87
N PRO A 69 21.88 0.20 39.72
CA PRO A 69 20.45 0.43 39.49
C PRO A 69 20.10 1.03 38.11
N PHE A 70 21.00 1.78 37.48
CA PHE A 70 20.77 2.37 36.16
C PHE A 70 20.67 1.33 35.05
N TRP A 71 21.44 0.23 35.10
CA TRP A 71 21.34 -0.82 34.08
C TRP A 71 19.98 -1.51 34.09
N ASN A 72 19.36 -1.66 35.25
CA ASN A 72 17.98 -2.17 35.35
C ASN A 72 16.98 -1.20 34.70
N VAL A 73 17.13 0.11 34.91
CA VAL A 73 16.30 1.13 34.25
C VAL A 73 16.46 1.07 32.73
N ILE A 74 17.71 0.99 32.24
CA ILE A 74 18.03 0.88 30.82
C ILE A 74 17.42 -0.39 30.21
N LYS A 75 17.56 -1.53 30.88
CA LYS A 75 16.96 -2.80 30.47
C LYS A 75 15.44 -2.65 30.31
N THR A 76 14.74 -2.18 31.33
CA THR A 76 13.28 -2.02 31.30
C THR A 76 12.84 -1.04 30.21
N PHE A 77 13.58 0.05 30.00
CA PHE A 77 13.31 0.97 28.91
C PHE A 77 13.40 0.30 27.54
N ILE A 78 14.47 -0.45 27.29
CA ILE A 78 14.67 -1.17 26.02
C ILE A 78 13.61 -2.26 25.81
N GLU A 79 13.23 -3.00 26.86
CA GLU A 79 12.18 -4.01 26.79
C GLU A 79 10.82 -3.39 26.41
N LYS A 80 10.48 -2.24 26.99
CA LYS A 80 9.27 -1.49 26.62
C LYS A 80 9.33 -1.00 25.17
N LEU A 81 10.47 -0.47 24.74
CA LEU A 81 10.65 -0.02 23.35
C LEU A 81 10.54 -1.19 22.35
N SER A 82 11.13 -2.34 22.67
CA SER A 82 11.01 -3.56 21.85
C SER A 82 9.55 -4.03 21.77
N SER A 83 8.80 -3.96 22.87
CA SER A 83 7.38 -4.32 22.89
C SER A 83 6.54 -3.39 22.00
N LEU A 84 6.76 -2.08 22.06
CA LEU A 84 6.10 -1.10 21.19
C LEU A 84 6.39 -1.38 19.70
N GLN A 85 7.65 -1.71 19.38
CA GLN A 85 8.02 -2.05 18.01
C GLN A 85 7.30 -3.32 17.52
N MET A 86 7.13 -4.33 18.38
CA MET A 86 6.34 -5.53 18.04
C MET A 86 4.85 -5.22 17.87
N GLN A 87 4.28 -4.32 18.66
CA GLN A 87 2.90 -3.89 18.48
C GLN A 87 2.70 -3.25 17.11
N LEU A 88 3.62 -2.37 16.69
CA LEU A 88 3.60 -1.78 15.35
C LEU A 88 3.67 -2.84 14.24
N VAL A 89 4.53 -3.85 14.39
CA VAL A 89 4.62 -5.00 13.47
C VAL A 89 3.26 -5.70 13.32
N HIS A 90 2.58 -5.99 14.43
CA HIS A 90 1.26 -6.62 14.37
C HIS A 90 0.22 -5.74 13.68
N THR A 91 0.20 -4.44 14.00
CA THR A 91 -0.71 -3.48 13.35
C THR A 91 -0.47 -3.42 11.84
N TRP A 92 0.79 -3.39 11.39
CA TRP A 92 1.11 -3.42 9.97
C TRP A 92 0.75 -4.75 9.32
N ALA A 93 0.97 -5.88 9.99
CA ALA A 93 0.58 -7.18 9.48
C ALA A 93 -0.93 -7.29 9.23
N ASP A 94 -1.74 -6.74 10.13
CA ASP A 94 -3.20 -6.70 9.95
C ASP A 94 -3.63 -5.73 8.85
N LEU A 95 -3.02 -4.54 8.78
CA LEU A 95 -3.24 -3.60 7.68
C LEU A 95 -2.90 -4.22 6.32
N ILE A 96 -1.79 -4.94 6.22
CA ILE A 96 -1.38 -5.65 5.00
C ILE A 96 -2.45 -6.67 4.58
N LYS A 97 -3.05 -7.42 5.52
CA LYS A 97 -4.12 -8.38 5.20
C LYS A 97 -5.34 -7.68 4.60
N ASP A 98 -5.75 -6.57 5.19
CA ASP A 98 -6.90 -5.80 4.69
C ASP A 98 -6.61 -5.17 3.34
N MET A 99 -5.39 -4.68 3.12
CA MET A 99 -4.95 -4.17 1.82
C MET A 99 -4.89 -5.25 0.75
N VAL A 100 -4.44 -6.47 1.07
CA VAL A 100 -4.46 -7.61 0.14
C VAL A 100 -5.90 -7.94 -0.25
N ARG A 101 -6.82 -7.99 0.73
CA ARG A 101 -8.25 -8.20 0.46
C ARG A 101 -8.82 -7.12 -0.45
N TYR A 102 -8.52 -5.85 -0.15
CA TYR A 102 -8.93 -4.72 -0.97
C TYR A 102 -8.37 -4.83 -2.40
N ASN A 103 -7.12 -5.26 -2.57
CA ASN A 103 -6.52 -5.44 -3.89
C ASN A 103 -7.25 -6.52 -4.72
N GLU A 104 -7.63 -7.63 -4.09
CA GLU A 104 -8.43 -8.68 -4.74
C GLU A 104 -9.84 -8.18 -5.12
N GLU A 105 -10.48 -7.42 -4.24
CA GLU A 105 -11.78 -6.79 -4.51
C GLU A 105 -11.69 -5.79 -5.67
N GLN A 106 -10.65 -4.96 -5.71
CA GLN A 106 -10.37 -4.06 -6.84
C GLN A 106 -10.23 -4.84 -8.15
N HIS A 107 -9.48 -5.95 -8.14
CA HIS A 107 -9.32 -6.80 -9.32
C HIS A 107 -10.67 -7.38 -9.81
N LYS A 108 -11.53 -7.83 -8.89
CA LYS A 108 -12.89 -8.30 -9.23
C LYS A 108 -13.74 -7.18 -9.80
N ARG A 109 -13.75 -6.00 -9.16
CA ARG A 109 -14.48 -4.81 -9.63
C ARG A 109 -14.02 -4.37 -11.01
N HIS A 110 -12.74 -4.46 -11.33
CA HIS A 110 -12.22 -4.14 -12.67
C HIS A 110 -12.77 -5.08 -13.75
N LYS A 111 -12.94 -6.38 -13.46
CA LYS A 111 -13.57 -7.31 -14.40
C LYS A 111 -15.03 -6.94 -14.64
N THR A 112 -15.80 -6.74 -13.58
CA THR A 112 -17.22 -6.35 -13.68
C THR A 112 -17.41 -5.01 -14.39
N MET A 113 -16.57 -4.01 -14.11
CA MET A 113 -16.62 -2.72 -14.78
C MET A 113 -16.37 -2.86 -16.28
N LYS A 114 -15.38 -3.66 -16.69
CA LYS A 114 -15.09 -3.92 -18.11
C LYS A 114 -16.30 -4.51 -18.84
N GLU A 115 -17.02 -5.43 -18.20
CA GLU A 115 -18.23 -6.05 -18.76
C GLU A 115 -19.39 -5.04 -18.86
N ASN A 116 -19.62 -4.26 -17.80
CA ASN A 116 -20.70 -3.26 -17.75
C ASN A 116 -20.48 -2.10 -18.73
N GLU A 117 -19.23 -1.71 -18.97
CA GLU A 117 -18.87 -0.59 -19.85
C GLU A 117 -18.58 -1.02 -21.30
N GLN A 118 -18.90 -2.26 -21.68
CA GLN A 118 -18.69 -2.74 -23.04
C GLN A 118 -19.44 -1.88 -24.06
N GLY A 119 -20.67 -1.44 -23.76
CA GLY A 119 -21.43 -0.55 -24.64
C GLY A 119 -20.77 0.81 -24.84
N THR A 120 -20.13 1.35 -23.80
CA THR A 120 -19.36 2.60 -23.88
C THR A 120 -18.14 2.41 -24.79
N LEU A 121 -17.42 1.28 -24.65
CA LEU A 121 -16.30 0.94 -25.53
C LEU A 121 -16.73 0.82 -27.00
N ASP A 122 -17.84 0.13 -27.27
CA ASP A 122 -18.37 -0.07 -28.62
C ASP A 122 -18.77 1.26 -29.28
N ALA A 123 -19.42 2.15 -28.52
CA ALA A 123 -19.77 3.49 -28.98
C ALA A 123 -18.53 4.34 -29.32
N VAL A 124 -17.49 4.29 -28.48
CA VAL A 124 -16.21 4.98 -28.71
C VAL A 124 -15.51 4.45 -29.97
N GLN A 125 -15.49 3.13 -30.17
CA GLN A 125 -14.90 2.54 -31.37
C GLN A 125 -15.68 2.92 -32.63
N THR A 126 -17.00 2.93 -32.55
CA THR A 126 -17.87 3.29 -33.68
C THR A 126 -17.63 4.75 -34.09
N ILE A 127 -17.64 5.70 -33.14
CA ILE A 127 -17.40 7.12 -33.49
C ILE A 127 -16.00 7.35 -34.07
N GLN A 128 -14.97 6.65 -33.56
CA GLN A 128 -13.61 6.72 -34.11
C GLN A 128 -13.54 6.19 -35.54
N GLN A 129 -14.20 5.06 -35.82
CA GLN A 129 -14.27 4.48 -37.15
C GLN A 129 -15.05 5.36 -38.13
N THR A 130 -16.22 5.86 -37.74
CA THR A 130 -17.04 6.77 -38.56
C THR A 130 -16.29 8.06 -38.87
N THR A 131 -15.62 8.66 -37.88
CA THR A 131 -14.80 9.87 -38.08
C THR A 131 -13.70 9.62 -39.11
N THR A 132 -13.04 8.45 -39.04
CA THR A 132 -12.00 8.06 -39.99
C THR A 132 -12.56 7.82 -41.39
N ALA A 133 -13.74 7.20 -41.50
CA ALA A 133 -14.38 6.90 -42.78
C ALA A 133 -14.86 8.17 -43.51
N VAL A 134 -15.35 9.17 -42.78
CA VAL A 134 -15.85 10.44 -43.33
C VAL A 134 -14.71 11.43 -43.62
N SER A 135 -13.55 11.26 -43.00
CA SER A 135 -12.35 12.08 -43.26
C SER A 135 -11.51 11.57 -44.44
N LYS A 136 -11.95 10.49 -45.11
CA LYS A 136 -11.40 9.99 -46.37
C LYS A 136 -12.19 10.57 -47.54
#